data_AF-A0A6N4WR56-F1
#
_entry.id   AF-A0A6N4WR56-F1
#
_cell.length_a   1.000
_cell.length_b   1.000
_cell.length_c   1.000
_cell.angle_alpha   90.00
_cell.angle_beta   90.00
_cell.angle_gamma   90.00
#
_symmetry.space_group_name_H-M   'P 1'
#
loop_
_entity.id
_entity.type
_entity.pdbx_description
1 polymer ?
#
loop_
_entity_poly.entity_id
_entity_poly.type
_entity_poly.pdbx_seq_one_letter_code
_entity_poly.pdbx_strand_id
1 'polypeptide(L)'
;MSFSKNQQAGFSLIEVMIAMAIFAIVIVSGIACLKSGLALVENSRHHTRSAQIMQSEIERIRSMPWDEVIALVNESDVSLANEFSGTAYDVYTMQRDVSGSGDVRIVTLDVAWVDLGGRPHNRTYISQYTKGGLYDYIQ
;
A
#
# COMPACT_ATOMS: atom_id res chain seq x y z
N MET A 1 -63.44 0.45 -46.85
CA MET A 1 -62.60 -0.09 -45.77
C MET A 1 -61.18 -0.16 -46.29
N SER A 2 -60.34 0.83 -45.96
CA SER A 2 -58.95 0.89 -46.42
C SER A 2 -58.06 0.72 -45.19
N PHE A 3 -57.34 -0.39 -45.11
CA PHE A 3 -56.39 -0.64 -44.03
C PHE A 3 -55.11 0.14 -44.33
N SER A 4 -54.86 1.18 -43.52
CA SER A 4 -53.60 1.91 -43.49
C SER A 4 -52.44 0.94 -43.24
N LYS A 5 -51.52 0.84 -44.20
CA LYS A 5 -50.28 0.07 -44.06
C LYS A 5 -49.30 0.98 -43.31
N ASN A 6 -49.14 0.77 -42.00
CA ASN A 6 -48.12 1.44 -41.20
C ASN A 6 -46.74 1.16 -41.81
N GLN A 7 -46.16 2.16 -42.46
CA GLN A 7 -44.76 2.14 -42.85
C GLN A 7 -43.92 2.35 -41.59
N GLN A 8 -43.53 1.26 -40.93
CA GLN A 8 -42.37 1.27 -40.04
C GLN A 8 -41.14 1.44 -40.93
N ALA A 9 -40.84 2.68 -41.31
CA ALA A 9 -39.63 3.03 -42.03
C ALA A 9 -38.45 2.89 -41.05
N GLY A 10 -37.71 1.79 -41.20
CA GLY A 10 -36.57 1.46 -40.37
C GLY A 10 -35.45 2.49 -40.46
N PHE A 11 -35.16 3.10 -39.32
CA PHE A 11 -33.87 3.74 -39.04
C PHE A 11 -32.91 2.71 -38.37
N SER A 12 -32.91 1.46 -38.82
CA SER A 12 -32.16 0.37 -38.17
C SER A 12 -30.65 0.58 -38.22
N LEU A 13 -30.11 1.18 -39.29
CA LEU A 13 -28.67 1.43 -39.40
C LEU A 13 -28.18 2.44 -38.35
N ILE A 14 -28.87 3.58 -38.22
CA ILE A 14 -28.48 4.61 -37.26
C ILE A 14 -28.71 4.12 -35.82
N GLU A 15 -29.75 3.33 -35.57
CA GLU A 15 -30.00 2.70 -34.27
C GLU A 15 -28.89 1.72 -33.89
N VAL A 16 -28.46 0.84 -34.81
CA VAL A 16 -27.32 -0.06 -34.56
C VAL A 16 -26.03 0.74 -34.37
N MET A 17 -25.80 1.80 -35.14
CA MET A 17 -24.62 2.67 -34.95
C MET A 17 -24.61 3.32 -33.57
N ILE A 18 -25.74 3.83 -33.09
CA ILE A 18 -25.86 4.42 -31.75
C ILE A 18 -25.68 3.33 -30.68
N ALA A 19 -26.29 2.15 -30.84
CA ALA A 19 -26.14 1.05 -29.90
C ALA A 19 -24.68 0.58 -29.81
N MET A 20 -23.98 0.48 -30.94
CA MET A 20 -22.55 0.17 -30.98
C MET A 20 -21.70 1.23 -30.28
N ALA A 21 -22.01 2.53 -30.47
CA ALA A 21 -21.31 3.61 -29.81
C ALA A 21 -21.49 3.56 -28.27
N ILE A 22 -22.72 3.37 -27.80
CA ILE A 22 -23.01 3.22 -26.37
C ILE A 22 -22.30 1.99 -25.80
N PHE A 23 -22.37 0.86 -26.50
CA PHE A 23 -21.71 -0.39 -26.09
C PHE A 23 -20.19 -0.22 -25.98
N ALA A 24 -19.56 0.46 -26.94
CA ALA A 24 -18.14 0.77 -26.89
C ALA A 24 -17.79 1.63 -25.67
N ILE A 25 -18.57 2.67 -25.38
CA ILE A 25 -18.37 3.53 -24.20
C ILE A 25 -18.47 2.71 -22.90
N VAL A 26 -19.46 1.83 -22.80
CA VAL A 26 -19.66 0.96 -21.62
C VAL A 26 -18.49 -0.01 -21.43
N ILE A 27 -17.97 -0.61 -22.50
CA ILE A 27 -16.82 -1.50 -22.39
C ILE A 27 -15.58 -0.73 -21.91
N VAL A 28 -15.32 0.44 -22.50
CA VAL A 28 -14.14 1.26 -22.14
C VAL A 28 -14.23 1.70 -20.68
N SER A 29 -15.40 2.16 -20.23
CA SER A 29 -15.60 2.56 -18.83
C SER A 29 -15.49 1.38 -17.86
N GLY A 30 -16.01 0.20 -18.23
CA GLY A 30 -15.87 -1.03 -17.46
C GLY A 30 -14.41 -1.45 -17.28
N ILE A 31 -13.62 -1.43 -18.34
CA ILE A 31 -12.18 -1.74 -18.29
C ILE A 31 -11.43 -0.72 -17.42
N ALA A 32 -11.74 0.58 -17.56
CA ALA A 32 -11.12 1.62 -16.74
C ALA A 32 -11.45 1.46 -15.25
N CYS A 33 -12.70 1.12 -14.92
CA CYS A 33 -13.14 0.82 -13.56
C CYS A 33 -12.37 -0.37 -12.97
N LEU A 34 -12.26 -1.47 -13.72
CA LEU A 34 -11.50 -2.65 -13.29
C LEU A 34 -10.02 -2.33 -13.04
N LYS A 35 -9.38 -1.56 -13.92
CA LYS A 35 -7.98 -1.14 -13.74
C LYS A 35 -7.81 -0.33 -12.45
N SER A 36 -8.72 0.60 -12.17
CA SER A 36 -8.71 1.39 -10.94
C SER A 36 -8.88 0.50 -9.69
N GLY A 37 -9.80 -0.45 -9.74
CA GLY A 37 -10.03 -1.40 -8.64
C GLY A 37 -8.81 -2.26 -8.34
N LEU A 38 -8.14 -2.79 -9.38
CA LEU A 38 -6.91 -3.57 -9.21
C LEU A 38 -5.77 -2.74 -8.63
N ALA A 39 -5.60 -1.49 -9.10
CA ALA A 39 -4.59 -0.59 -8.55
C ALA A 39 -4.83 -0.29 -7.05
N LEU A 40 -6.09 -0.13 -6.65
CA LEU A 40 -6.46 0.04 -5.24
C LEU A 40 -6.09 -1.19 -4.39
N VAL A 41 -6.40 -2.39 -4.88
CA VAL A 41 -6.07 -3.65 -4.18
C VAL A 41 -4.56 -3.80 -4.02
N GLU A 42 -3.78 -3.53 -5.07
CA GLU A 42 -2.32 -3.57 -4.99
C GLU A 42 -1.76 -2.54 -4.00
N ASN A 43 -2.30 -1.32 -3.99
CA ASN A 43 -1.89 -0.32 -3.00
C ASN A 43 -2.21 -0.79 -1.56
N SER A 44 -3.38 -1.38 -1.33
CA SER A 44 -3.72 -1.97 -0.03
C SER A 44 -2.77 -3.11 0.39
N ARG A 45 -2.28 -3.91 -0.57
CA ARG A 45 -1.26 -4.94 -0.32
C ARG A 45 0.06 -4.32 0.09
N HIS A 46 0.51 -3.27 -0.60
CA HIS A 46 1.73 -2.55 -0.22
C HIS A 46 1.63 -1.96 1.19
N HIS A 47 0.49 -1.36 1.55
CA HIS A 47 0.27 -0.88 2.91
C HIS A 47 0.32 -1.99 3.96
N THR A 48 -0.24 -3.16 3.67
CA THR A 48 -0.23 -4.28 4.62
C THR A 48 1.17 -4.86 4.77
N ARG A 49 1.90 -5.09 3.67
CA ARG A 49 3.27 -5.63 3.70
C ARG A 49 4.25 -4.68 4.38
N SER A 50 4.22 -3.39 4.05
CA SER A 50 5.05 -2.38 4.74
C SER A 50 4.79 -2.36 6.24
N ALA A 51 3.53 -2.46 6.67
CA ALA A 51 3.19 -2.55 8.09
C ALA A 51 3.76 -3.81 8.75
N GLN A 52 3.69 -4.97 8.08
CA GLN A 52 4.25 -6.22 8.58
C GLN A 52 5.77 -6.16 8.71
N ILE A 53 6.47 -5.57 7.73
CA ILE A 53 7.91 -5.37 7.76
C ILE A 53 8.30 -4.49 8.97
N MET A 54 7.67 -3.32 9.11
CA MET A 54 7.94 -2.43 10.25
C MET A 54 7.60 -3.07 11.59
N GLN A 55 6.49 -3.81 11.65
CA GLN A 55 6.08 -4.53 12.86
C GLN A 55 7.12 -5.58 13.26
N SER A 56 7.62 -6.36 12.30
CA SER A 56 8.64 -7.36 12.56
C SER A 56 9.92 -6.73 13.10
N GLU A 57 10.35 -5.58 12.56
CA GLU A 57 11.56 -4.92 13.05
C GLU A 57 11.38 -4.31 14.44
N ILE A 58 10.23 -3.67 14.74
CA ILE A 58 10.02 -3.15 16.09
C ILE A 58 9.92 -4.31 17.11
N GLU A 59 9.34 -5.43 16.74
CA GLU A 59 9.32 -6.64 17.59
C GLU A 59 10.73 -7.20 17.79
N ARG A 60 11.56 -7.21 16.74
CA ARG A 60 12.99 -7.56 16.86
C ARG A 60 13.70 -6.65 17.85
N ILE A 61 13.56 -5.34 17.73
CA ILE A 61 14.17 -4.36 18.65
C ILE A 61 13.67 -4.55 20.08
N ARG A 62 12.37 -4.77 20.28
CA ARG A 62 11.79 -5.01 21.61
C ARG A 62 12.28 -6.31 22.26
N SER A 63 12.69 -7.28 21.46
CA SER A 63 13.25 -8.55 21.94
C SER A 63 14.75 -8.50 22.25
N MET A 64 15.44 -7.43 21.86
CA MET A 64 16.87 -7.27 22.10
C MET A 64 17.19 -6.89 23.55
N PRO A 65 18.39 -7.27 24.06
CA PRO A 65 18.95 -6.67 25.24
C PRO A 65 19.09 -5.15 25.10
N TRP A 66 18.87 -4.41 26.18
CA TRP A 66 18.91 -2.93 26.17
C TRP A 66 20.24 -2.38 25.63
N ASP A 67 21.37 -3.02 25.97
CA ASP A 67 22.70 -2.60 25.52
C ASP A 67 22.86 -2.68 24.00
N GLU A 68 22.22 -3.66 23.34
CA GLU A 68 22.21 -3.76 21.87
C GLU A 68 21.33 -2.68 21.24
N VAL A 69 20.19 -2.35 21.85
CA VAL A 69 19.30 -1.27 21.38
C VAL A 69 20.02 0.09 21.43
N ILE A 70 20.84 0.33 22.46
CA ILE A 70 21.66 1.54 22.54
C ILE A 70 22.72 1.58 21.43
N ALA A 71 23.22 0.43 20.99
CA ALA A 71 24.21 0.36 19.92
C ALA A 71 23.62 0.63 18.53
N LEU A 72 22.29 0.53 18.35
CA LEU A 72 21.59 0.82 17.08
C LEU A 72 21.39 2.32 16.79
N VAL A 73 21.98 3.21 17.60
CA VAL A 73 21.80 4.66 17.45
C VAL A 73 22.24 5.14 16.06
N ASN A 74 21.53 6.14 15.55
CA ASN A 74 21.61 6.73 14.21
C ASN A 74 20.88 5.93 13.12
N GLU A 75 20.75 6.59 11.97
CA GLU A 75 20.14 6.06 10.76
C GLU A 75 20.98 4.91 10.18
N SER A 76 20.30 3.83 9.80
CA SER A 76 20.91 2.65 9.19
C SER A 76 19.91 1.91 8.30
N ASP A 77 20.42 1.34 7.20
CA ASP A 77 19.65 0.44 6.36
C ASP A 77 19.45 -0.90 7.07
N VAL A 78 18.23 -1.44 6.98
CA VAL A 78 17.87 -2.72 7.60
C VAL A 78 17.61 -3.76 6.51
N SER A 79 18.35 -4.86 6.56
CA SER A 79 18.07 -6.02 5.71
C SER A 79 16.75 -6.66 6.13
N LEU A 80 15.84 -6.86 5.17
CA LEU A 80 14.60 -7.58 5.41
C LEU A 80 14.87 -9.02 5.84
N ALA A 81 14.06 -9.53 6.76
CA ALA A 81 14.12 -10.92 7.21
C ALA A 81 13.80 -11.89 6.06
N ASN A 82 14.30 -13.13 6.13
CA ASN A 82 14.13 -14.13 5.06
C ASN A 82 12.66 -14.47 4.79
N GLU A 83 11.78 -14.27 5.76
CA GLU A 83 10.33 -14.42 5.66
C GLU A 83 9.71 -13.38 4.70
N PHE A 84 10.38 -12.25 4.49
CA PHE A 84 10.03 -11.20 3.54
C PHE A 84 10.89 -11.28 2.28
N SER A 85 10.91 -12.45 1.63
CA SER A 85 11.74 -12.71 0.44
C SER A 85 10.92 -12.93 -0.84
N GLY A 86 11.59 -12.77 -1.98
CA GLY A 86 11.04 -13.00 -3.30
C GLY A 86 10.51 -11.74 -3.97
N THR A 87 10.07 -11.89 -5.22
CA THR A 87 9.72 -10.78 -6.13
C THR A 87 8.63 -9.84 -5.59
N ALA A 88 7.80 -10.31 -4.68
CA ALA A 88 6.78 -9.50 -4.02
C ALA A 88 7.35 -8.51 -2.99
N TYR A 89 8.57 -8.74 -2.50
CA TYR A 89 9.25 -7.97 -1.46
C TYR A 89 10.50 -7.22 -1.93
N ASP A 90 11.08 -7.58 -3.07
CA ASP A 90 12.26 -6.91 -3.65
C ASP A 90 12.07 -5.39 -3.90
N VAL A 91 10.81 -4.94 -3.95
CA VAL A 91 10.44 -3.54 -4.13
C VAL A 91 10.52 -2.71 -2.85
N TYR A 92 10.66 -3.33 -1.67
CA TYR A 92 10.72 -2.61 -0.40
C TYR A 92 12.16 -2.40 0.04
N THR A 93 12.43 -1.20 0.51
CA THR A 93 13.64 -0.88 1.27
C THR A 93 13.23 -0.40 2.65
N MET A 94 14.04 -0.75 3.65
CA MET A 94 13.78 -0.39 5.03
C MET A 94 14.96 0.38 5.62
N GLN A 95 14.64 1.50 6.27
CA GLN A 95 15.58 2.28 7.06
C GLN A 95 15.08 2.35 8.50
N ARG A 96 16.02 2.39 9.43
CA ARG A 96 15.78 2.58 10.85
C ARG A 96 16.66 3.71 11.34
N ASP A 97 16.04 4.66 12.02
CA ASP A 97 16.75 5.62 12.87
C ASP A 97 16.40 5.36 14.33
N VAL A 98 17.42 5.26 15.16
CA VAL A 98 17.25 5.21 16.62
C VAL A 98 17.90 6.44 17.22
N SER A 99 17.08 7.29 17.83
CA SER A 99 17.50 8.52 18.47
C SER A 99 17.10 8.54 19.96
N GLY A 100 17.56 9.55 20.70
CA GLY A 100 17.31 9.69 22.13
C GLY A 100 18.54 9.40 23.00
N SER A 101 18.38 9.60 24.30
CA SER A 101 19.48 9.54 25.28
C SER A 101 19.00 8.97 26.62
N GLY A 102 19.95 8.63 27.51
CA GLY A 102 19.65 7.99 28.78
C GLY A 102 18.90 6.66 28.59
N ASP A 103 17.82 6.48 29.33
CA ASP A 103 16.99 5.28 29.35
C ASP A 103 15.80 5.34 28.35
N VAL A 104 15.83 6.27 27.40
CA VAL A 104 14.78 6.44 26.37
C VAL A 104 15.38 6.41 24.97
N ARG A 105 14.76 5.63 24.08
CA ARG A 105 15.03 5.63 22.65
C ARG A 105 13.74 5.88 21.87
N ILE A 106 13.85 6.63 20.78
CA ILE A 106 12.80 6.80 19.78
C ILE A 106 13.27 6.01 18.57
N VAL A 107 12.46 5.03 18.18
CA VAL A 107 12.70 4.21 17.00
C VAL A 107 11.79 4.71 15.90
N THR A 108 12.40 5.22 14.84
CA THR A 108 11.73 5.62 13.60
C THR A 108 12.05 4.58 12.54
N LEU A 109 11.01 3.96 11.99
CA LEU A 109 11.12 2.97 10.92
C LEU A 109 10.49 3.55 9.66
N ASP A 110 11.22 3.50 8.56
CA ASP A 110 10.77 3.95 7.26
C ASP A 110 10.83 2.79 6.27
N VAL A 111 9.71 2.52 5.60
CA VAL A 111 9.64 1.55 4.52
C VAL A 111 9.22 2.25 3.24
N ALA A 112 10.12 2.27 2.26
CA ALA A 112 9.88 2.83 0.94
C ALA A 112 9.61 1.72 -0.08
N TRP A 113 8.73 2.00 -1.05
CA TRP A 113 8.49 1.13 -2.19
C TRP A 113 8.10 1.95 -3.43
N VAL A 114 8.16 1.31 -4.59
CA VAL A 114 7.67 1.88 -5.84
C VAL A 114 6.45 1.08 -6.28
N ASP A 115 5.33 1.77 -6.58
CA ASP A 115 4.13 1.13 -7.09
C ASP A 115 4.28 0.69 -8.56
N LEU A 116 3.31 -0.07 -9.06
CA LEU A 116 3.28 -0.51 -10.47
C LEU A 116 3.25 0.64 -11.48
N GLY A 117 2.84 1.85 -11.06
CA GLY A 117 2.86 3.06 -11.86
C GLY A 117 4.20 3.80 -11.83
N GLY A 118 5.21 3.24 -11.15
CA GLY A 118 6.53 3.85 -10.99
C GLY A 118 6.57 4.98 -9.95
N ARG A 119 5.51 5.17 -9.15
CA ARG A 119 5.46 6.24 -8.15
C ARG A 119 6.11 5.76 -6.86
N PRO A 120 7.06 6.52 -6.29
CA PRO A 120 7.63 6.19 -5.00
C PRO A 120 6.63 6.50 -3.89
N HIS A 121 6.58 5.62 -2.89
CA HIS A 121 5.81 5.76 -1.67
C HIS A 121 6.73 5.49 -0.49
N ASN A 122 6.46 6.14 0.64
CA ASN A 122 7.11 5.85 1.90
C ASN A 122 6.05 5.73 3.00
N ARG A 123 6.34 4.90 4.00
CA ARG A 123 5.55 4.79 5.21
C ARG A 123 6.46 4.80 6.43
N THR A 124 6.13 5.68 7.36
CA THR A 124 6.87 5.86 8.60
C THR A 124 6.09 5.28 9.79
N TYR A 125 6.80 4.65 10.72
CA TYR A 125 6.32 4.20 12.02
C TYR A 125 7.26 4.68 13.10
N ILE A 126 6.72 5.34 14.14
CA ILE A 126 7.50 5.88 15.26
C ILE A 126 7.03 5.22 16.55
N SER A 127 7.97 4.72 17.35
CA SER A 127 7.69 4.15 18.66
C SER A 127 8.75 4.58 19.67
N GLN A 128 8.30 4.97 20.86
CA GLN A 128 9.18 5.18 22.00
C GLN A 128 9.44 3.84 22.70
N TYR A 129 10.70 3.60 23.05
CA TYR A 129 11.15 2.42 23.77
C TYR A 129 12.04 2.86 24.94
N THR A 130 11.75 2.36 26.14
CA THR A 130 12.43 2.79 27.36
C THR A 130 12.98 1.60 28.13
N LYS A 131 14.08 1.82 28.86
CA LYS A 131 14.67 0.80 29.73
C LYS A 131 13.67 0.45 30.83
N GLY A 132 13.26 -0.82 30.89
CA GLY A 132 12.24 -1.28 31.85
C GLY A 132 10.79 -1.01 31.44
N GLY A 133 10.55 -0.51 30.22
CA GLY A 133 9.21 -0.29 29.68
C GLY A 133 8.60 1.07 30.03
N LEU A 134 7.47 1.37 29.40
CA LEU A 134 6.68 2.58 29.64
C LEU A 134 5.65 2.27 30.73
N TYR A 135 5.80 2.89 31.89
CA TYR A 135 4.82 2.84 32.96
C TYR A 135 3.83 3.99 32.80
N ASP A 136 2.62 3.70 32.32
CA ASP A 136 1.56 4.68 32.00
C ASP A 136 0.42 4.70 33.03
N TYR A 137 0.66 4.21 34.26
CA TYR A 137 -0.35 4.42 35.31
C TYR A 137 -0.44 5.92 35.60
N ILE A 138 -1.51 6.53 35.09
CA ILE A 138 -1.99 7.83 35.49
C ILE A 138 -2.27 7.74 36.99
N GLN A 139 -1.57 8.53 37.79
CA GLN A 139 -1.99 8.86 39.16
C GLN A 139 -2.97 10.03 39.13
#